data_AF-A0A1C6BYN4-F1
#
_entry.id   AF-A0A1C6BYN4-F1
#
_cell.length_a   1.000
_cell.length_b   1.000
_cell.length_c   1.000
_cell.angle_alpha   90.00
_cell.angle_beta   90.00
_cell.angle_gamma   90.00
#
_symmetry.space_group_name_H-M   'P 1'
#
loop_
_entity.id
_entity.type
_entity.pdbx_description
1 polymer ?
#
loop_
_entity_poly.entity_id
_entity_poly.type
_entity_poly.pdbx_seq_one_letter_code
_entity_poly.pdbx_strand_id
1 'polypeptide(L)' 'MKPHRYELDLRATEQDAALLRDYLRQSCIPGEQVELWNLWVSDIRVRAFRLTGPLADLDADALVQMAEREQTCITLTI' A
#
# COMPACT_ATOMS: atom_id res chain seq x y z
N MET A 1 -0.35 -2.01 19.87
CA MET A 1 0.81 -1.47 19.12
C MET A 1 0.42 -0.11 18.56
N LYS A 2 1.32 0.87 18.55
CA LYS A 2 1.04 2.18 17.92
C LYS A 2 1.04 1.98 16.39
N PRO A 3 0.07 2.51 15.64
CA PRO A 3 0.15 2.52 14.19
C PRO A 3 1.36 3.37 13.78
N HIS A 4 2.37 2.74 13.22
CA HIS A 4 3.51 3.45 12.64
C HIS A 4 3.09 3.97 11.27
N ARG A 5 2.96 5.29 11.13
CA ARG A 5 2.65 5.94 9.86
C ARG A 5 3.96 6.30 9.17
N TYR A 6 4.27 5.62 8.08
CA TYR A 6 5.39 5.96 7.20
C TYR A 6 4.84 6.63 5.95
N GLU A 7 5.46 7.73 5.55
CA GLU A 7 5.18 8.37 4.26
C GLU A 7 6.27 7.90 3.28
N LEU A 8 5.85 7.29 2.18
CA LEU A 8 6.73 6.76 1.15
C LEU A 8 6.35 7.41 -0.18
N ASP A 9 7.32 8.08 -0.82
CA ASP A 9 7.18 8.54 -2.20
C ASP A 9 7.51 7.37 -3.13
N LEU A 10 6.47 6.72 -3.64
CA LEU A 10 6.58 5.53 -4.49
C LEU A 10 6.11 5.88 -5.90
N ARG A 11 6.89 5.49 -6.90
CA ARG A 11 6.43 5.51 -8.28
C ARG A 11 5.84 4.15 -8.62
N ALA A 12 4.89 4.13 -9.55
CA ALA A 12 4.30 2.90 -10.03
C ALA A 12 5.27 2.16 -10.98
N THR A 13 6.38 1.69 -10.42
CA THR A 13 7.44 0.96 -11.12
C THR A 13 7.68 -0.39 -10.43
N GLU A 14 8.10 -1.40 -11.19
CA GLU A 14 8.41 -2.73 -10.65
C GLU A 14 9.53 -2.67 -9.60
N GLN A 15 10.48 -1.75 -9.78
CA GLN A 15 11.56 -1.54 -8.82
C GLN A 15 11.04 -1.04 -7.47
N ASP A 16 10.15 -0.03 -7.47
CA ASP A 16 9.58 0.50 -6.24
C ASP A 16 8.63 -0.51 -5.57
N ALA A 17 7.87 -1.29 -6.36
CA ALA A 17 7.07 -2.39 -5.83
C ALA A 17 7.95 -3.47 -5.16
N ALA A 18 9.09 -3.82 -5.76
CA ALA A 18 10.07 -4.73 -5.15
C ALA A 18 10.66 -4.16 -3.86
N LEU A 19 11.13 -2.90 -3.87
CA LEU A 19 11.68 -2.22 -2.70
C LEU A 19 10.67 -2.14 -1.55
N LEU A 20 9.40 -1.82 -1.87
CA LEU A 20 8.33 -1.79 -0.88
C LEU A 20 8.06 -3.17 -0.28
N ARG A 21 8.00 -4.22 -1.12
CA ARG A 21 7.85 -5.60 -0.64
C ARG A 21 9.00 -6.02 0.27
N ASP A 22 10.24 -5.73 -0.12
CA ASP A 22 11.42 -6.04 0.68
C ASP A 22 11.42 -5.27 2.01
N TYR A 23 11.06 -3.99 1.98
CA TYR A 23 10.94 -3.17 3.19
C TYR A 23 9.88 -3.74 4.15
N LEU A 24 8.70 -4.10 3.63
CA LEU A 24 7.61 -4.67 4.42
C LEU A 24 8.00 -6.05 4.98
N ARG A 25 8.67 -6.91 4.20
CA ARG A 25 9.20 -8.20 4.70
C ARG A 25 10.21 -8.04 5.82
N GLN A 26 11.06 -7.03 5.75
CA GLN A 26 12.11 -6.81 6.76
C GLN A 26 11.57 -6.12 8.01
N SER A 27 10.55 -5.26 7.85
CA SER A 27 10.02 -4.42 8.92
C SER A 27 8.84 -5.03 9.66
N CYS A 28 8.12 -5.95 9.04
CA CYS A 28 6.90 -6.56 9.58
C CYS A 28 7.09 -8.03 9.93
N ILE A 29 6.23 -8.54 10.81
CA ILE A 29 6.26 -9.94 11.23
C ILE A 29 5.47 -10.79 10.23
N PRO A 30 5.95 -11.98 9.82
CA PRO A 30 5.16 -12.89 8.99
C PRO A 30 3.78 -13.19 9.60
N GLY A 31 2.72 -13.04 8.81
CA GLY A 31 1.33 -13.15 9.25
C GLY A 31 0.71 -11.86 9.80
N GLU A 32 1.48 -10.77 9.86
CA GLU A 32 0.95 -9.44 10.18
C GLU A 32 0.16 -8.87 8.99
N GLN A 33 -0.90 -8.11 9.31
CA GLN A 33 -1.65 -7.35 8.31
C GLN A 33 -1.15 -5.92 8.28
N VAL A 34 -0.75 -5.45 7.10
CA VAL A 34 -0.30 -4.09 6.85
C VAL A 34 -1.30 -3.40 5.94
N GLU A 35 -1.68 -2.16 6.28
CA GLU A 35 -2.52 -1.35 5.41
C GLU A 35 -1.71 -0.23 4.77
N LEU A 36 -1.69 -0.21 3.44
CA LEU A 36 -1.13 0.87 2.64
C LEU A 36 -2.26 1.80 2.22
N TRP A 37 -2.14 3.08 2.57
CA TRP A 37 -3.15 4.08 2.32
C TRP A 37 -2.64 5.13 1.32
N ASN A 38 -3.30 5.24 0.17
CA ASN A 38 -3.21 6.42 -0.67
C ASN A 38 -4.40 7.33 -0.35
N LEU A 39 -4.12 8.52 0.21
CA LEU A 39 -5.12 9.47 0.67
C LEU A 39 -4.93 10.80 -0.04
N TRP A 40 -5.82 11.13 -0.97
CA TRP A 40 -5.93 12.50 -1.45
C TRP A 40 -6.83 13.31 -0.50
N VAL A 41 -6.31 14.45 -0.02
CA VAL A 41 -7.07 15.39 0.80
C VAL A 41 -7.96 16.22 -0.13
N SER A 42 -9.18 15.76 -0.36
CA SER A 42 -10.22 16.51 -1.05
C SER A 42 -11.48 16.61 -0.16
N ASP A 43 -12.28 17.66 -0.35
CA ASP A 43 -13.53 17.92 0.40
C ASP A 43 -14.64 16.89 0.08
N ILE A 44 -14.38 16.00 -0.88
CA ILE A 44 -15.30 14.95 -1.31
C ILE A 44 -15.02 13.68 -0.48
N ARG A 45 -16.02 13.23 0.28
CA ARG A 45 -15.99 11.92 0.96
C ARG A 45 -16.16 10.79 -0.06
N VAL A 46 -15.10 10.45 -0.78
CA VAL A 46 -15.08 9.29 -1.67
C VAL A 46 -14.89 8.04 -0.82
N ARG A 47 -15.61 6.95 -1.11
CA ARG A 47 -15.38 5.67 -0.45
C ARG A 47 -14.02 5.14 -0.93
N ALA A 48 -13.07 5.00 -0.02
CA ALA A 48 -11.77 4.43 -0.34
C ALA A 48 -11.94 3.05 -0.99
N PHE A 49 -11.32 2.85 -2.14
CA PHE A 49 -11.23 1.57 -2.80
C PHE A 49 -10.38 0.63 -1.94
N ARG A 50 -10.86 -0.58 -1.69
CA ARG A 50 -10.17 -1.54 -0.83
C ARG A 50 -9.71 -2.74 -1.63
N LEU A 51 -8.42 -3.01 -1.57
CA LEU A 51 -7.81 -4.24 -2.07
C LEU A 51 -7.30 -5.06 -0.90
N THR A 52 -7.31 -6.38 -1.03
CA THR A 52 -6.78 -7.28 0.00
C THR A 52 -6.08 -8.44 -0.69
N GLY A 53 -4.85 -8.72 -0.26
CA GLY A 53 -4.04 -9.78 -0.85
C GLY A 53 -2.77 -10.08 -0.03
N PRO A 54 -2.04 -11.15 -0.37
CA PRO A 54 -0.70 -11.39 0.14
C PRO A 54 0.28 -10.34 -0.37
N LEU A 55 1.37 -10.11 0.37
CA LEU A 55 2.44 -9.21 -0.04
C LEU A 55 3.07 -9.56 -1.40
N ALA A 56 2.99 -10.83 -1.79
CA ALA A 56 3.47 -11.32 -3.09
C ALA A 56 2.72 -10.69 -4.28
N ASP A 57 1.45 -10.32 -4.09
CA ASP A 57 0.57 -9.75 -5.12
C ASP A 57 0.77 -8.23 -5.28
N LEU A 58 1.69 -7.63 -4.51
CA LEU A 58 2.05 -6.23 -4.65
C LEU A 58 3.08 -6.06 -5.80
N ASP A 59 2.60 -5.60 -6.95
CA ASP A 59 3.38 -5.34 -8.16
C ASP A 59 3.23 -3.89 -8.64
N ALA A 60 3.85 -3.53 -9.78
CA ALA A 60 3.71 -2.19 -10.32
C ALA A 60 2.25 -1.85 -10.67
N ASP A 61 1.48 -2.81 -11.17
CA ASP A 61 0.08 -2.61 -11.55
C ASP A 61 -0.78 -2.29 -10.32
N ALA A 62 -0.53 -2.93 -9.18
CA ALA A 62 -1.16 -2.60 -7.91
C ALA A 62 -0.83 -1.14 -7.51
N LEU A 63 0.42 -0.71 -7.66
CA LEU A 63 0.83 0.68 -7.40
C LEU A 63 0.20 1.69 -8.37
N VAL A 64 0.10 1.36 -9.67
CA VAL A 64 -0.64 2.18 -10.66
C VAL A 64 -2.08 2.35 -10.20
N GLN A 65 -2.74 1.25 -9.85
CA GLN A 65 -4.12 1.27 -9.40
C GLN A 65 -4.32 2.08 -8.11
N MET A 66 -3.34 2.10 -7.21
CA MET A 66 -3.35 2.98 -6.04
C MET A 66 -3.24 4.45 -6.44
N ALA A 67 -2.30 4.79 -7.33
CA ALA A 67 -2.00 6.16 -7.73
C ALA A 67 -3.14 6.81 -8.54
N GLU A 68 -3.82 6.04 -9.39
CA GLU A 68 -4.93 6.52 -10.23
C GLU A 68 -6.19 6.88 -9.43
N ARG A 69 -6.32 6.37 -8.21
CA ARG A 69 -7.53 6.52 -7.38
C ARG A 69 -7.33 7.58 -6.29
N GLU A 70 -8.35 8.40 -6.09
CA GLU A 70 -8.36 9.48 -5.08
C GLU A 70 -8.24 8.96 -3.64
N GLN A 71 -8.77 7.77 -3.34
CA GLN A 71 -8.57 7.12 -2.04
C GLN A 71 -8.50 5.61 -2.22
N THR A 72 -7.37 5.02 -1.84
CA THR A 72 -7.16 3.56 -1.90
C THR A 72 -6.54 3.06 -0.61
N CYS A 73 -7.05 1.93 -0.12
CA CYS A 73 -6.45 1.16 0.95
C CYS A 73 -6.14 -0.25 0.43
N ILE A 74 -4.88 -0.66 0.52
CA ILE A 74 -4.48 -2.03 0.23
C ILE A 74 -4.11 -2.69 1.55
N THR A 75 -4.84 -3.73 1.90
CA THR A 75 -4.52 -4.59 3.04
C THR A 75 -3.66 -5.75 2.56
N LEU A 76 -2.39 -5.74 2.96
CA LEU A 76 -1.41 -6.77 2.63
C LEU A 76 -1.22 -7.71 3.82
N THR A 77 -1.11 -9.00 3.53
CA THR A 77 -0.68 -10.01 4.51
C THR A 77 0.78 -10.36 4.24
N ILE A 78 1.64 -10.14 5.24
CA ILE A 78 3.10 -10.32 5.14
C ILE A 78 3.48 -11.80 5.17
#